data_AF-A0A9N8EDQ7-F1
#
_entry.id   AF-A0A9N8EDQ7-F1
#
_cell.length_a   1.000
_cell.length_b   1.000
_cell.length_c   1.000
_cell.angle_alpha   90.00
_cell.angle_beta   90.00
_cell.angle_gamma   90.00
#
_symmetry.space_group_name_H-M   'P 1'
#
loop_
_entity.id
_entity.type
_entity.pdbx_description
1 polymer ?
#
loop_
_entity_poly.entity_id
_entity_poly.type
_entity_poly.pdbx_seq_one_letter_code
_entity_poly.pdbx_strand_id
1 'polypeptide(L)'
;MADTETYANVTYKQENGTLTLNDKVFHYQADAPSKTSVKCSWARVEKRQLSPASSKQHMIKMLLVSGKTAVFTVKNRQMLEDLRTSCQAHMEAAKAAKAIEDPKKSIRQSQRDTEAAMDSQRHSSVTSWRDEPVNNKNDKRDDDRDRDRFCAGCCAGTTFCLILICIICLLLAVTCFLIYWFVLKDTDAVQNVLKETGIKDKDRSRPPDVGEESRYGIRAVHHEWDSDEVSLQYELSDYIMDDSVKFILYDGLDCRLSDKDITRDNQWLFIFLNNPVGDGGAKLYNEGRGTRDFEVHFTLNKGQITDAPFFTPNGLDAGRLSFCVGLSVSYNKVDYWEYTEEVNFVERAVQMDIDLSDFRRIDDFIIRTIVRPKYYRRELSSGSIALRGSTEPIDFLEWQEEEETQQ
;
A
#
# COMPACT_ATOMS: atom_id res chain seq x y z
N MET A 1 9.95 36.66 -1.34
CA MET A 1 10.47 35.80 -2.42
C MET A 1 11.26 34.70 -1.73
N ALA A 2 11.12 33.46 -2.16
CA ALA A 2 11.86 32.34 -1.57
C ALA A 2 13.37 32.57 -1.76
N ASP A 3 14.13 32.56 -0.67
CA ASP A 3 15.58 32.71 -0.74
C ASP A 3 16.17 31.45 -1.40
N THR A 4 16.62 31.60 -2.64
CA THR A 4 17.30 30.52 -3.37
C THR A 4 18.78 30.59 -3.06
N GLU A 5 19.29 29.57 -2.38
CA GLU A 5 20.71 29.48 -2.04
C GLU A 5 21.44 28.56 -3.02
N THR A 6 22.66 28.90 -3.40
CA THR A 6 23.43 28.13 -4.40
C THR A 6 24.84 27.87 -3.91
N TYR A 7 25.24 26.60 -3.93
CA TYR A 7 26.55 26.10 -3.51
C TYR A 7 27.27 25.52 -4.72
N ALA A 8 28.29 26.22 -5.22
CA ALA A 8 29.12 25.78 -6.33
C ALA A 8 30.27 24.85 -5.87
N ASN A 9 30.82 24.07 -6.79
CA ASN A 9 31.91 23.10 -6.54
C ASN A 9 31.53 22.04 -5.50
N VAL A 10 30.29 21.57 -5.55
CA VAL A 10 29.82 20.43 -4.76
C VAL A 10 30.07 19.18 -5.60
N THR A 11 30.63 18.14 -4.99
CA THR A 11 30.87 16.86 -5.67
C THR A 11 29.79 15.86 -5.29
N TYR A 12 29.15 15.25 -6.28
CA TYR A 12 28.22 14.13 -6.12
C TYR A 12 28.62 12.99 -7.06
N LYS A 13 28.75 11.76 -6.54
CA LYS A 13 29.22 10.59 -7.31
C LYS A 13 30.51 10.86 -8.13
N GLN A 14 31.50 11.52 -7.52
CA GLN A 14 32.78 11.90 -8.14
C GLN A 14 32.71 12.96 -9.25
N GLU A 15 31.53 13.55 -9.49
CA GLU A 15 31.36 14.62 -10.45
C GLU A 15 31.19 15.94 -9.72
N ASN A 16 31.81 17.01 -10.22
CA ASN A 16 31.61 18.35 -9.68
C ASN A 16 30.37 19.00 -10.29
N GLY A 17 29.72 19.86 -9.52
CA GLY A 17 28.53 20.56 -9.95
C GLY A 17 28.07 21.62 -8.95
N THR A 18 26.82 22.00 -9.11
CA THR A 18 26.17 23.06 -8.34
C THR A 18 24.95 22.50 -7.60
N LEU A 19 24.90 22.70 -6.29
CA LEU A 19 23.75 22.37 -5.44
C LEU A 19 22.93 23.64 -5.16
N THR A 20 21.69 23.65 -5.62
CA THR A 20 20.74 24.74 -5.41
C THR A 20 19.69 24.32 -4.39
N LEU A 21 19.48 25.13 -3.36
CA LEU A 21 18.44 24.93 -2.35
C LEU A 21 17.33 25.97 -2.56
N ASN A 22 16.09 25.51 -2.53
CA ASN A 22 14.90 26.35 -2.57
C ASN A 22 13.90 25.81 -1.53
N ASP A 23 12.85 26.55 -1.20
CA ASP A 23 11.87 26.23 -0.16
C ASP A 23 11.24 24.83 -0.29
N LYS A 24 11.08 24.34 -1.52
CA LYS A 24 10.39 23.06 -1.79
C LYS A 24 11.33 21.88 -2.04
N VAL A 25 12.49 22.14 -2.65
CA VAL A 25 13.39 21.12 -3.18
C VAL A 25 14.84 21.55 -3.06
N PHE A 26 15.74 20.59 -2.99
CA PHE A 26 17.14 20.78 -3.40
C PHE A 26 17.37 20.15 -4.78
N HIS A 27 18.25 20.78 -5.56
CA HIS A 27 18.61 20.33 -6.90
C HIS A 27 20.12 20.41 -7.10
N TYR A 28 20.74 19.26 -7.33
CA TYR A 28 22.12 19.16 -7.78
C TYR A 28 22.16 19.00 -9.30
N GLN A 29 23.02 19.76 -9.95
CA GLN A 29 23.30 19.66 -11.38
C GLN A 29 24.82 19.54 -11.58
N ALA A 30 25.29 18.44 -12.18
CA ALA A 30 26.70 18.27 -12.53
C ALA A 30 27.12 19.26 -13.63
N ASP A 31 28.39 19.65 -13.61
CA ASP A 31 29.00 20.47 -14.63
C ASP A 31 29.18 19.64 -15.93
N ALA A 32 29.11 20.31 -17.09
CA ALA A 32 29.27 19.66 -18.39
C ALA A 32 30.66 18.99 -18.49
N PRO A 33 30.76 17.79 -19.12
CA PRO A 33 29.78 17.16 -20.00
C PRO A 33 28.78 16.21 -19.29
N SER A 34 28.83 16.07 -17.96
CA SER A 34 27.92 15.17 -17.26
C SER A 34 26.47 15.66 -17.32
N LYS A 35 25.53 14.71 -17.44
CA LYS A 35 24.09 14.96 -17.33
C LYS A 35 23.53 14.56 -15.97
N THR A 36 24.38 14.20 -15.01
CA THR A 36 23.93 13.80 -13.67
C THR A 36 23.20 14.97 -13.00
N SER A 37 21.95 14.75 -12.65
CA SER A 37 21.16 15.66 -11.84
C SER A 37 20.44 14.90 -10.74
N VAL A 38 20.25 15.53 -9.59
CA VAL A 38 19.49 14.99 -8.47
C VAL A 38 18.58 16.07 -7.95
N LYS A 39 17.27 15.86 -8.08
CA LYS A 39 16.25 16.77 -7.56
C LYS A 39 15.40 16.04 -6.52
N CYS A 40 15.28 16.59 -5.32
CA CYS A 40 14.53 15.96 -4.25
C CYS A 40 13.79 17.00 -3.39
N SER A 41 12.58 16.65 -2.96
CA SER A 41 11.78 17.50 -2.05
C SER A 41 12.26 17.39 -0.62
N TRP A 42 12.27 18.51 0.10
CA TRP A 42 12.57 18.54 1.54
C TRP A 42 11.63 17.67 2.38
N ALA A 43 10.38 17.51 1.95
CA ALA A 43 9.41 16.62 2.59
C ALA A 43 9.82 15.14 2.55
N ARG A 44 10.72 14.76 1.62
CA ARG A 44 11.27 13.40 1.48
C ARG A 44 12.61 13.21 2.18
N VAL A 45 13.18 14.26 2.78
CA VAL A 45 14.42 14.15 3.54
C VAL A 45 14.08 13.80 4.98
N GLU A 46 14.46 12.60 5.41
CA GLU A 46 14.18 12.11 6.75
C GLU A 46 15.20 12.67 7.76
N LYS A 47 16.49 12.54 7.41
CA LYS A 47 17.62 12.87 8.30
C LYS A 47 18.78 13.42 7.47
N ARG A 48 19.68 14.18 8.12
CA ARG A 48 20.98 14.52 7.56
C ARG A 48 22.10 14.10 8.49
N GLN A 49 23.22 13.70 7.92
CA GLN A 49 24.43 13.30 8.63
C GLN A 49 25.61 14.09 8.07
N LEU A 50 26.54 14.47 8.93
CA LEU A 50 27.73 15.23 8.55
C LEU A 50 28.98 14.40 8.81
N SER A 51 30.01 14.60 8.01
CA SER A 51 31.32 14.04 8.33
C SER A 51 31.89 14.68 9.62
N PRO A 52 32.63 13.89 10.44
CA PRO A 52 33.31 14.40 11.64
C PRO A 52 34.27 15.55 11.32
N ALA A 53 34.54 16.42 12.30
CA ALA A 53 35.46 17.55 12.14
C ALA A 53 36.91 17.11 11.82
N SER A 54 37.31 15.91 12.25
CA SER A 54 38.62 15.31 11.98
C SER A 54 38.75 14.71 10.57
N SER A 55 37.65 14.59 9.82
CA SER A 55 37.67 14.03 8.48
C SER A 55 38.39 14.96 7.49
N LYS A 56 39.27 14.39 6.66
CA LYS A 56 39.89 15.12 5.54
C LYS A 56 38.87 15.55 4.49
N GLN A 57 37.74 14.84 4.39
CA GLN A 57 36.65 15.15 3.47
C GLN A 57 35.46 15.75 4.23
N HIS A 58 34.93 16.84 3.69
CA HIS A 58 33.77 17.54 4.21
C HIS A 58 32.53 17.06 3.45
N MET A 59 31.71 16.24 4.08
CA MET A 59 30.57 15.59 3.44
C MET A 59 29.28 15.82 4.21
N ILE A 60 28.18 16.00 3.49
CA ILE A 60 26.83 15.93 4.02
C ILE A 60 26.07 14.80 3.31
N LYS A 61 25.48 13.90 4.11
CA LYS A 61 24.67 12.79 3.65
C LYS A 61 23.21 13.07 3.99
N MET A 62 22.37 13.13 2.97
CA MET A 62 20.92 13.23 3.08
C MET A 62 20.32 11.82 3.01
N LEU A 63 19.59 11.41 4.06
CA LEU A 63 18.83 10.17 4.08
C LEU A 63 17.40 10.50 3.66
N LEU A 64 16.93 9.84 2.60
CA LEU A 64 15.58 10.02 2.10
C LEU A 64 14.65 9.00 2.77
N VAL A 65 13.36 9.34 2.86
CA VAL A 65 12.31 8.44 3.38
C VAL A 65 12.25 7.12 2.59
N SER A 66 12.72 7.11 1.35
CA SER A 66 12.82 5.91 0.52
C SER A 66 14.06 5.05 0.81
N GLY A 67 14.78 5.25 1.92
CA GLY A 67 16.04 4.54 2.24
C GLY A 67 17.26 4.98 1.41
N LYS A 68 17.05 5.49 0.19
CA LYS A 68 18.10 6.04 -0.69
C LYS A 68 18.85 7.20 -0.01
N THR A 69 20.13 7.35 -0.33
CA THR A 69 20.97 8.39 0.25
C THR A 69 21.67 9.24 -0.81
N ALA A 70 21.76 10.55 -0.57
CA ALA A 70 22.51 11.47 -1.40
C ALA A 70 23.68 12.03 -0.61
N VAL A 71 24.91 11.73 -1.03
CA VAL A 71 26.14 12.18 -0.36
C VAL A 71 26.79 13.26 -1.20
N PHE A 72 26.90 14.46 -0.63
CA PHE A 72 27.55 15.61 -1.25
C PHE A 72 28.85 15.90 -0.53
N THR A 73 29.94 16.02 -1.29
CA THR A 73 31.24 16.48 -0.77
C THR A 73 31.41 17.96 -1.12
N VAL A 74 31.84 18.76 -0.15
CA VAL A 74 32.04 20.20 -0.31
C VAL A 74 33.50 20.59 -0.12
N LYS A 75 33.89 21.73 -0.68
CA LYS A 75 35.29 22.17 -0.77
C LYS A 75 35.96 22.41 0.59
N ASN A 76 35.24 23.01 1.54
CA ASN A 76 35.81 23.41 2.83
C ASN A 76 34.79 23.22 3.97
N ARG A 77 35.30 23.24 5.20
CA ARG A 77 34.47 23.02 6.40
C ARG A 77 33.43 24.12 6.61
N GLN A 78 33.76 25.37 6.28
CA GLN A 78 32.83 26.49 6.42
C GLN A 78 31.58 26.28 5.56
N MET A 79 31.76 25.94 4.29
CA MET A 79 30.68 25.61 3.36
C MET A 79 29.83 24.43 3.85
N LEU A 80 30.42 23.45 4.54
CA LEU A 80 29.67 22.35 5.13
C LEU A 80 28.74 22.81 6.27
N GLU A 81 29.20 23.72 7.12
CA GLU A 81 28.39 24.27 8.23
C GLU A 81 27.32 25.25 7.72
N ASP A 82 27.63 26.03 6.69
CA ASP A 82 26.65 26.90 6.02
C ASP A 82 25.54 26.02 5.40
N LEU A 83 25.94 25.02 4.60
CA LEU A 83 25.02 24.07 3.97
C LEU A 83 24.19 23.29 5.01
N ARG A 84 24.79 22.92 6.14
CA ARG A 84 24.08 22.28 7.27
C ARG A 84 22.94 23.14 7.80
N THR A 85 23.22 24.43 7.99
CA THR A 85 22.30 25.39 8.57
C THR A 85 21.12 25.60 7.64
N SER A 86 21.39 25.81 6.35
CA SER A 86 20.35 25.99 5.33
C SER A 86 19.50 24.74 5.13
N CYS A 87 20.13 23.56 5.09
CA CYS A 87 19.37 22.31 4.99
C CYS A 87 18.48 22.09 6.21
N GLN A 88 18.90 22.47 7.42
CA GLN A 88 18.05 22.39 8.61
C GLN A 88 16.86 23.33 8.49
N ALA A 89 17.09 24.59 8.10
CA ALA A 89 16.03 25.58 7.95
C ALA A 89 14.97 25.12 6.94
N HIS A 90 15.38 24.60 5.78
CA HIS A 90 14.43 24.07 4.80
C HIS A 90 13.69 22.80 5.27
N MET A 91 14.36 21.90 5.99
CA MET A 91 13.70 20.72 6.56
C MET A 91 12.65 21.11 7.62
N GLU A 92 12.95 22.09 8.47
CA GLU A 92 12.00 22.61 9.47
C GLU A 92 10.84 23.35 8.81
N ALA A 93 11.11 24.18 7.80
CA ALA A 93 10.09 24.87 7.02
C ALA A 93 9.14 23.89 6.31
N ALA A 94 9.67 22.82 5.70
CA ALA A 94 8.87 21.78 5.06
C ALA A 94 7.98 21.02 6.06
N LYS A 95 8.50 20.74 7.27
CA LYS A 95 7.70 20.14 8.35
C LYS A 95 6.60 21.07 8.84
N ALA A 96 6.89 22.36 8.99
CA ALA A 96 5.91 23.37 9.38
C ALA A 96 4.82 23.55 8.31
N ALA A 97 5.20 23.62 7.04
CA ALA A 97 4.25 23.70 5.92
C ALA A 97 3.30 22.49 5.90
N LYS A 98 3.82 21.27 6.10
CA LYS A 98 3.01 20.05 6.18
C LYS A 98 2.03 20.07 7.37
N ALA A 99 2.39 20.71 8.49
CA ALA A 99 1.50 20.87 9.63
C ALA A 99 0.36 21.86 9.34
N ILE A 100 0.59 22.86 8.48
CA ILE A 100 -0.42 23.86 8.09
C ILE A 100 -1.38 23.30 7.03
N GLU A 101 -0.89 22.53 6.05
CA GLU A 101 -1.72 21.97 4.97
C GLU A 101 -2.69 20.90 5.46
N ASP A 102 -2.39 20.24 6.59
CA ASP A 102 -3.15 19.10 7.10
C ASP A 102 -3.69 19.32 8.53
N PRO A 103 -4.44 20.43 8.80
CA PRO A 103 -4.83 20.81 10.16
C PRO A 103 -5.76 19.76 10.80
N LYS A 104 -6.50 19.00 9.98
CA LYS A 104 -7.38 17.92 10.43
C LYS A 104 -6.61 16.70 10.98
N LYS A 105 -5.34 16.48 10.58
CA LYS A 105 -4.49 15.43 11.16
C LYS A 105 -3.84 15.87 12.46
N SER A 106 -3.44 17.15 12.57
CA SER A 106 -2.86 17.72 13.78
C SER A 106 -3.87 17.78 14.94
N ILE A 107 -5.11 18.25 14.68
CA ILE A 107 -6.16 18.31 15.69
C ILE A 107 -6.55 16.91 16.19
N ARG A 108 -6.53 15.89 15.32
CA ARG A 108 -6.80 14.51 15.73
C ARG A 108 -5.68 13.91 16.58
N GLN A 109 -4.44 14.36 16.43
CA GLN A 109 -3.34 13.91 17.29
C GLN A 109 -3.43 14.58 18.67
N SER A 110 -3.69 15.89 18.73
CA SER A 110 -3.88 16.58 20.02
C SER A 110 -5.18 16.17 20.72
N GLN A 111 -6.26 15.91 19.98
CA GLN A 111 -7.49 15.34 20.54
C GLN A 111 -7.25 13.94 21.08
N ARG A 112 -6.42 13.10 20.43
CA ARG A 112 -6.04 11.79 20.99
C ARG A 112 -5.19 11.88 22.24
N ASP A 113 -4.26 12.82 22.30
CA ASP A 113 -3.45 13.01 23.51
C ASP A 113 -4.32 13.54 24.67
N THR A 114 -5.38 14.28 24.34
CA THR A 114 -6.38 14.75 25.31
C THR A 114 -7.38 13.63 25.69
N GLU A 115 -7.83 12.81 24.73
CA GLU A 115 -8.72 11.67 24.95
C GLU A 115 -8.03 10.55 25.73
N ALA A 116 -6.75 10.26 25.46
CA ALA A 116 -5.95 9.31 26.25
C ALA A 116 -5.75 9.80 27.69
N ALA A 117 -5.64 11.11 27.91
CA ALA A 117 -5.63 11.69 29.25
C ALA A 117 -7.01 11.60 29.93
N MET A 118 -8.11 11.76 29.18
CA MET A 118 -9.48 11.66 29.72
C MET A 118 -9.97 10.22 29.94
N ASP A 119 -9.52 9.25 29.13
CA ASP A 119 -9.87 7.82 29.30
C ASP A 119 -9.23 7.22 30.55
N SER A 120 -8.10 7.77 31.02
CA SER A 120 -7.55 7.43 32.33
C SER A 120 -8.47 7.79 33.51
N GLN A 121 -9.47 8.67 33.30
CA GLN A 121 -10.46 9.07 34.29
C GLN A 121 -11.85 8.44 34.10
N ARG A 122 -12.09 7.68 33.01
CA ARG A 122 -13.45 7.30 32.60
C ARG A 122 -13.87 5.86 32.89
N HIS A 123 -13.14 5.14 33.75
CA HIS A 123 -13.58 3.85 34.30
C HIS A 123 -14.53 3.98 35.51
N SER A 124 -15.58 4.78 35.40
CA SER A 124 -16.76 4.59 36.26
C SER A 124 -18.02 5.12 35.60
N SER A 125 -19.05 4.27 35.53
CA SER A 125 -20.42 4.50 35.03
C SER A 125 -20.53 4.63 33.49
N VAL A 126 -21.57 4.24 32.73
CA VAL A 126 -22.92 3.65 32.88
C VAL A 126 -23.44 3.59 31.40
N THR A 127 -23.82 2.44 30.84
CA THR A 127 -25.22 2.02 30.51
C THR A 127 -25.82 2.49 29.16
N SER A 128 -25.90 1.55 28.21
CA SER A 128 -27.03 1.13 27.34
C SER A 128 -28.16 2.11 26.95
N TRP A 129 -28.31 2.38 25.63
CA TRP A 129 -29.53 2.74 24.87
C TRP A 129 -29.36 2.31 23.39
N ARG A 130 -30.10 1.31 22.87
CA ARG A 130 -31.37 1.29 22.11
C ARG A 130 -31.35 1.82 20.66
N ASP A 131 -31.72 0.92 19.75
CA ASP A 131 -31.93 1.07 18.30
C ASP A 131 -33.31 1.64 17.90
N GLU A 132 -33.38 2.33 16.76
CA GLU A 132 -34.58 2.43 15.89
C GLU A 132 -34.17 2.45 14.40
N PRO A 133 -34.91 1.78 13.50
CA PRO A 133 -34.72 1.89 12.05
C PRO A 133 -35.79 2.74 11.33
N VAL A 134 -35.36 3.47 10.31
CA VAL A 134 -36.20 4.29 9.40
C VAL A 134 -36.68 3.43 8.22
N ASN A 135 -38.01 3.41 8.00
CA ASN A 135 -38.64 2.68 6.91
C ASN A 135 -39.06 3.62 5.76
N ASN A 136 -38.78 3.19 4.54
CA ASN A 136 -38.93 3.87 3.27
C ASN A 136 -40.28 3.51 2.64
N LYS A 137 -41.01 4.46 2.03
CA LYS A 137 -42.15 4.13 1.14
C LYS A 137 -42.19 5.01 -0.11
N ASN A 138 -42.14 4.30 -1.22
CA ASN A 138 -42.48 4.69 -2.59
C ASN A 138 -43.97 5.03 -2.75
N ASP A 139 -44.27 5.79 -3.81
CA ASP A 139 -45.46 5.81 -4.70
C ASP A 139 -45.54 7.23 -5.30
N LYS A 140 -45.94 7.53 -6.54
CA LYS A 140 -46.78 6.84 -7.51
C LYS A 140 -46.71 7.55 -8.88
N ARG A 141 -47.30 6.85 -9.83
CA ARG A 141 -47.41 7.02 -11.29
C ARG A 141 -48.55 7.95 -11.75
N ASP A 142 -48.51 8.23 -13.06
CA ASP A 142 -49.58 8.55 -14.03
C ASP A 142 -50.21 9.96 -13.99
N ASP A 143 -50.27 10.66 -15.13
CA ASP A 143 -51.45 10.58 -16.03
C ASP A 143 -51.31 11.43 -17.32
N ASP A 144 -51.93 10.93 -18.39
CA ASP A 144 -52.10 11.53 -19.71
C ASP A 144 -53.01 12.78 -19.71
N ARG A 145 -52.84 13.66 -20.71
CA ARG A 145 -53.98 14.19 -21.49
C ARG A 145 -53.63 14.99 -22.75
N ASP A 146 -54.33 14.62 -23.82
CA ASP A 146 -54.56 15.32 -25.09
C ASP A 146 -55.16 16.74 -24.95
N ARG A 147 -54.86 17.65 -25.90
CA ARG A 147 -55.77 18.06 -27.01
C ARG A 147 -55.36 19.34 -27.76
N ASP A 148 -55.43 19.21 -29.10
CA ASP A 148 -56.02 20.07 -30.14
C ASP A 148 -55.54 21.51 -30.45
N ARG A 149 -55.08 21.62 -31.72
CA ARG A 149 -55.37 22.62 -32.80
C ARG A 149 -55.10 24.11 -32.55
N PHE A 150 -54.27 24.72 -33.42
CA PHE A 150 -54.70 25.78 -34.35
C PHE A 150 -53.66 26.09 -35.45
N CYS A 151 -54.13 26.20 -36.69
CA CYS A 151 -53.38 26.67 -37.87
C CYS A 151 -53.16 28.19 -37.84
N ALA A 152 -51.94 28.65 -38.15
CA ALA A 152 -51.68 29.88 -38.91
C ALA A 152 -50.17 30.09 -39.15
N GLY A 153 -49.80 30.43 -40.39
CA GLY A 153 -48.64 31.30 -40.64
C GLY A 153 -47.35 30.64 -41.13
N CYS A 154 -47.23 30.54 -42.46
CA CYS A 154 -46.06 30.13 -43.25
C CYS A 154 -44.80 31.03 -43.11
N CYS A 155 -44.51 31.61 -41.94
CA CYS A 155 -43.29 32.40 -41.70
C CYS A 155 -42.54 32.05 -40.40
N ALA A 156 -42.92 30.95 -39.72
CA ALA A 156 -42.35 30.51 -38.43
C ALA A 156 -41.46 29.25 -38.51
N GLY A 157 -41.09 28.81 -39.73
CA GLY A 157 -40.30 27.58 -39.91
C GLY A 157 -38.85 27.71 -39.46
N THR A 158 -38.25 28.90 -39.52
CA THR A 158 -36.85 29.12 -39.13
C THR A 158 -36.68 29.25 -37.63
N THR A 159 -37.62 29.87 -36.92
CA THR A 159 -37.58 30.00 -35.46
C THR A 159 -37.87 28.67 -34.78
N PHE A 160 -38.81 27.88 -35.30
CA PHE A 160 -39.08 26.54 -34.75
C PHE A 160 -37.90 25.58 -34.96
N CYS A 161 -37.25 25.63 -36.13
CA CYS A 161 -36.04 24.84 -36.37
C CYS A 161 -34.88 25.25 -35.44
N LEU A 162 -34.69 26.55 -35.20
CA LEU A 162 -33.70 27.05 -34.24
C LEU A 162 -34.02 26.60 -32.81
N ILE A 163 -35.27 26.69 -32.37
CA ILE A 163 -35.68 26.23 -31.04
C ILE A 163 -35.45 24.72 -30.90
N LEU A 164 -35.80 23.93 -31.92
CA LEU A 164 -35.59 22.48 -31.91
C LEU A 164 -34.10 22.13 -31.84
N ILE A 165 -33.25 22.82 -32.61
CA ILE A 165 -31.78 22.65 -32.56
C ILE A 165 -31.25 23.01 -31.17
N CYS A 166 -31.69 24.12 -30.58
CA CYS A 166 -31.31 24.51 -29.23
C CYS A 166 -31.71 23.46 -28.18
N ILE A 167 -32.90 22.88 -28.28
CA ILE A 167 -33.36 21.81 -27.38
C ILE A 167 -32.49 20.56 -27.54
N ILE A 168 -32.17 20.16 -28.77
CA ILE A 168 -31.30 19.00 -29.05
C ILE A 168 -29.90 19.24 -28.49
N CYS A 169 -29.31 20.41 -28.70
CA CYS A 169 -28.00 20.76 -28.15
C CYS A 169 -28.00 20.76 -26.61
N LEU A 170 -29.08 21.24 -25.98
CA LEU A 170 -29.21 21.27 -24.53
C LEU A 170 -29.36 19.86 -23.96
N LEU A 171 -30.13 18.99 -24.62
CA LEU A 171 -30.23 17.57 -24.26
C LEU A 171 -28.87 16.89 -24.36
N LEU A 172 -28.14 17.07 -25.46
CA LEU A 172 -26.80 16.50 -25.62
C LEU A 172 -25.81 16.98 -24.55
N ALA A 173 -25.85 18.28 -24.20
CA ALA A 173 -25.02 18.84 -23.13
C ALA A 173 -25.34 18.22 -21.77
N VAL A 174 -26.64 18.03 -21.46
CA VAL A 174 -27.08 17.35 -20.23
C VAL A 174 -26.62 15.90 -20.23
N THR A 175 -26.75 15.17 -21.34
CA THR A 175 -26.29 13.77 -21.41
C THR A 175 -24.78 13.65 -21.24
N CYS A 176 -24.00 14.52 -21.88
CA CYS A 176 -22.55 14.56 -21.69
C CYS A 176 -22.16 14.92 -20.25
N PHE A 177 -22.87 15.85 -19.61
CA PHE A 177 -22.65 16.20 -18.21
C PHE A 177 -22.99 15.03 -17.28
N LEU A 178 -24.08 14.30 -17.53
CA LEU A 178 -24.45 13.12 -16.75
C LEU A 178 -23.43 11.99 -16.91
N ILE A 179 -22.93 11.74 -18.13
CA ILE A 179 -21.86 10.74 -18.37
C ILE A 179 -20.58 11.17 -17.65
N TYR A 180 -20.17 12.43 -17.80
CA TYR A 180 -18.99 12.98 -17.11
C TYR A 180 -19.12 12.84 -15.59
N TRP A 181 -20.28 13.20 -15.04
CA TRP A 181 -20.55 13.11 -13.61
C TRP A 181 -20.58 11.66 -13.12
N PHE A 182 -21.18 10.74 -13.86
CA PHE A 182 -21.24 9.34 -13.46
C PHE A 182 -19.87 8.67 -13.52
N VAL A 183 -19.11 8.90 -14.60
CA VAL A 183 -17.77 8.32 -14.78
C VAL A 183 -16.76 8.88 -13.76
N LEU A 184 -16.82 10.17 -13.43
CA LEU A 184 -15.86 10.78 -12.50
C LEU A 184 -16.28 10.69 -11.03
N LYS A 185 -17.56 10.59 -10.72
CA LYS A 185 -18.00 10.44 -9.33
C LYS A 185 -17.71 9.03 -8.79
N ASP A 186 -17.71 8.01 -9.65
CA ASP A 186 -17.31 6.65 -9.24
C ASP A 186 -15.81 6.55 -8.95
N THR A 187 -14.95 7.35 -9.61
CA THR A 187 -13.53 7.38 -9.26
C THR A 187 -13.28 7.88 -7.83
N ASP A 188 -14.11 8.80 -7.33
CA ASP A 188 -14.01 9.27 -5.94
C ASP A 188 -14.54 8.23 -4.94
N ALA A 189 -15.56 7.45 -5.30
CA ALA A 189 -16.08 6.37 -4.46
C ALA A 189 -15.03 5.24 -4.31
N VAL A 190 -14.38 4.86 -5.41
CA VAL A 190 -13.27 3.88 -5.39
C VAL A 190 -12.10 4.41 -4.55
N GLN A 191 -11.71 5.68 -4.71
CA GLN A 191 -10.66 6.32 -3.89
C GLN A 191 -11.00 6.37 -2.39
N ASN A 192 -12.28 6.53 -2.03
CA ASN A 192 -12.71 6.58 -0.62
C ASN A 192 -12.79 5.18 0.02
N VAL A 193 -13.25 4.16 -0.71
CA VAL A 193 -13.19 2.74 -0.28
C VAL A 193 -11.73 2.27 -0.11
N LEU A 194 -10.84 2.75 -0.98
CA LEU A 194 -9.40 2.52 -0.88
C LEU A 194 -8.75 3.22 0.34
N LYS A 195 -9.31 4.33 0.83
CA LYS A 195 -8.83 5.04 2.04
C LYS A 195 -9.29 4.39 3.34
N GLU A 196 -10.44 3.73 3.36
CA GLU A 196 -11.01 3.16 4.59
C GLU A 196 -10.47 1.76 4.93
N THR A 197 -9.92 1.02 3.97
CA THR A 197 -9.37 -0.33 4.20
C THR A 197 -7.87 -0.35 4.51
N GLY A 198 -7.23 0.82 4.65
CA GLY A 198 -5.87 0.93 5.16
C GLY A 198 -5.82 0.49 6.62
N ILE A 199 -5.40 -0.76 6.85
CA ILE A 199 -5.03 -1.29 8.16
C ILE A 199 -4.17 -0.23 8.86
N LYS A 200 -4.68 0.33 9.96
CA LYS A 200 -3.95 1.35 10.72
C LYS A 200 -2.69 0.70 11.26
N ASP A 201 -1.54 1.13 10.73
CA ASP A 201 -0.15 0.75 11.05
C ASP A 201 0.27 1.07 12.51
N LYS A 202 -0.67 1.01 13.48
CA LYS A 202 -0.49 1.44 14.87
C LYS A 202 -0.23 0.32 15.86
N ASP A 203 -0.39 -0.95 15.49
CA ASP A 203 -0.07 -2.11 16.36
C ASP A 203 1.25 -2.80 15.99
N ARG A 204 2.34 -2.00 15.96
CA ARG A 204 3.71 -2.53 15.93
C ARG A 204 4.22 -2.96 17.32
N SER A 205 3.37 -3.03 18.34
CA SER A 205 3.78 -3.30 19.72
C SER A 205 3.98 -4.78 19.98
N ARG A 206 5.10 -5.33 19.47
CA ARG A 206 5.63 -6.69 19.70
C ARG A 206 4.68 -7.83 19.30
N PRO A 207 5.22 -8.96 18.80
CA PRO A 207 4.40 -10.16 18.66
C PRO A 207 3.82 -10.52 20.03
N PRO A 208 2.61 -11.11 20.11
CA PRO A 208 2.24 -11.83 21.32
C PRO A 208 3.34 -12.87 21.55
N ASP A 209 4.09 -12.75 22.65
CA ASP A 209 5.25 -13.60 22.98
C ASP A 209 4.87 -15.09 23.18
N VAL A 210 3.62 -15.48 22.91
CA VAL A 210 3.03 -16.79 23.19
C VAL A 210 1.91 -17.12 22.19
N GLY A 211 1.97 -18.30 21.57
CA GLY A 211 0.86 -18.90 20.82
C GLY A 211 1.23 -19.45 19.45
N GLU A 212 0.21 -19.81 18.65
CA GLU A 212 0.39 -20.27 17.27
C GLU A 212 0.80 -19.13 16.33
N GLU A 213 0.39 -17.88 16.62
CA GLU A 213 0.84 -16.70 15.88
C GLU A 213 2.35 -16.46 16.00
N SER A 214 2.96 -16.75 17.15
CA SER A 214 4.43 -16.59 17.30
C SER A 214 5.20 -17.63 16.48
N ARG A 215 4.61 -18.80 16.24
CA ARG A 215 5.23 -19.91 15.48
C ARG A 215 4.96 -19.84 14.00
N TYR A 216 3.76 -19.44 13.61
CA TYR A 216 3.31 -19.53 12.22
C TYR A 216 2.99 -18.17 11.61
N GLY A 217 3.11 -17.09 12.38
CA GLY A 217 2.81 -15.73 11.95
C GLY A 217 3.62 -15.30 10.73
N ILE A 218 2.90 -14.82 9.73
CA ILE A 218 3.42 -14.05 8.60
C ILE A 218 2.89 -12.63 8.79
N ARG A 219 3.77 -11.64 8.78
CA ARG A 219 3.38 -10.23 8.87
C ARG A 219 3.90 -9.47 7.66
N ALA A 220 3.05 -8.62 7.10
CA ALA A 220 3.42 -7.76 6.00
C ALA A 220 3.99 -6.46 6.57
N VAL A 221 5.28 -6.18 6.36
CA VAL A 221 5.93 -5.06 7.06
C VAL A 221 6.19 -3.89 6.13
N HIS A 222 6.72 -4.12 4.93
CA HIS A 222 7.08 -3.03 4.02
C HIS A 222 6.98 -3.42 2.54
N HIS A 223 6.98 -2.41 1.67
CA HIS A 223 7.18 -2.59 0.24
C HIS A 223 8.15 -1.51 -0.23
N GLU A 224 9.08 -1.88 -1.10
CA GLU A 224 9.99 -0.97 -1.77
C GLU A 224 9.86 -1.17 -3.27
N TRP A 225 9.99 -0.09 -4.03
CA TRP A 225 9.93 -0.14 -5.48
C TRP A 225 11.15 0.59 -6.05
N ASP A 226 11.91 -0.11 -6.89
CA ASP A 226 12.94 0.50 -7.75
C ASP A 226 12.47 0.50 -9.22
N SER A 227 13.13 1.25 -10.11
CA SER A 227 12.60 1.54 -11.46
C SER A 227 12.12 0.32 -12.27
N ASP A 228 12.66 -0.87 -11.98
CA ASP A 228 12.38 -2.10 -12.72
C ASP A 228 11.92 -3.27 -11.83
N GLU A 229 11.89 -3.08 -10.51
CA GLU A 229 11.68 -4.17 -9.53
C GLU A 229 10.84 -3.75 -8.34
N VAL A 230 10.00 -4.69 -7.90
CA VAL A 230 9.12 -4.55 -6.74
C VAL A 230 9.57 -5.49 -5.67
N SER A 231 9.88 -4.97 -4.49
CA SER A 231 10.16 -5.78 -3.32
C SER A 231 9.00 -5.69 -2.34
N LEU A 232 8.42 -6.83 -2.00
CA LEU A 232 7.47 -6.99 -0.92
C LEU A 232 8.19 -7.64 0.26
N GLN A 233 8.33 -6.89 1.36
CA GLN A 233 8.97 -7.37 2.57
C GLN A 233 7.92 -7.90 3.55
N TYR A 234 8.18 -9.11 4.01
CA TYR A 234 7.42 -9.83 5.02
C TYR A 234 8.33 -10.10 6.22
N GLU A 235 7.73 -10.20 7.39
CA GLU A 235 8.35 -10.68 8.61
C GLU A 235 7.74 -12.05 8.90
N LEU A 236 8.60 -13.07 8.87
CA LEU A 236 8.23 -14.46 9.13
C LEU A 236 8.74 -14.87 10.50
N SER A 237 8.00 -15.75 11.18
CA SER A 237 8.54 -16.47 12.33
C SER A 237 9.81 -17.25 11.93
N ASP A 238 10.80 -17.27 12.82
CA ASP A 238 12.00 -18.10 12.67
C ASP A 238 11.72 -19.61 12.71
N TYR A 239 10.51 -20.00 13.14
CA TYR A 239 10.01 -21.38 13.09
C TYR A 239 9.62 -21.84 11.67
N ILE A 240 9.42 -20.91 10.74
CA ILE A 240 9.01 -21.21 9.36
C ILE A 240 10.25 -21.53 8.52
N MET A 241 10.32 -22.76 8.01
CA MET A 241 11.37 -23.20 7.10
C MET A 241 11.19 -22.55 5.72
N ASP A 242 12.30 -22.25 5.04
CA ASP A 242 12.32 -21.62 3.71
C ASP A 242 11.54 -22.40 2.66
N ASP A 243 11.69 -23.72 2.66
CA ASP A 243 11.04 -24.64 1.72
C ASP A 243 9.53 -24.77 1.95
N SER A 244 9.06 -24.31 3.12
CA SER A 244 7.65 -24.31 3.51
C SER A 244 6.94 -23.05 3.02
N VAL A 245 7.68 -22.01 2.60
CA VAL A 245 7.12 -20.77 2.07
C VAL A 245 6.90 -20.91 0.57
N LYS A 246 5.70 -20.57 0.10
CA LYS A 246 5.31 -20.55 -1.30
C LYS A 246 4.67 -19.21 -1.64
N PHE A 247 4.84 -18.76 -2.87
CA PHE A 247 4.04 -17.65 -3.38
C PHE A 247 2.86 -18.18 -4.19
N ILE A 248 1.79 -17.40 -4.23
CA ILE A 248 0.61 -17.62 -5.07
C ILE A 248 0.29 -16.29 -5.76
N LEU A 249 -0.13 -16.33 -7.01
CA LEU A 249 -0.51 -15.17 -7.80
C LEU A 249 -1.98 -15.28 -8.24
N TYR A 250 -2.76 -14.22 -8.04
CA TYR A 250 -4.15 -14.12 -8.50
C TYR A 250 -4.34 -12.99 -9.49
N ASP A 251 -5.27 -13.14 -10.43
CA ASP A 251 -5.49 -12.21 -11.55
C ASP A 251 -6.45 -11.02 -11.25
N GLY A 252 -6.69 -10.69 -9.98
CA GLY A 252 -7.51 -9.56 -9.57
C GLY A 252 -7.14 -9.00 -8.19
N LEU A 253 -7.98 -8.12 -7.65
CA LEU A 253 -7.77 -7.45 -6.35
C LEU A 253 -8.53 -8.08 -5.18
N ASP A 254 -9.43 -9.01 -5.46
CA ASP A 254 -10.18 -9.78 -4.46
C ASP A 254 -9.41 -11.05 -4.03
N CYS A 255 -8.28 -11.30 -4.66
CA CYS A 255 -7.32 -12.37 -4.35
C CYS A 255 -8.02 -13.74 -4.32
N ARG A 256 -7.71 -14.61 -3.35
CA ARG A 256 -8.29 -15.96 -3.27
C ARG A 256 -9.82 -16.01 -3.13
N LEU A 257 -10.50 -14.91 -2.78
CA LEU A 257 -11.95 -14.93 -2.58
C LEU A 257 -12.72 -15.20 -3.88
N SER A 258 -12.31 -14.55 -4.96
CA SER A 258 -13.05 -14.61 -6.23
C SER A 258 -12.16 -14.61 -7.47
N ASP A 259 -10.85 -14.41 -7.31
CA ASP A 259 -9.93 -14.34 -8.44
C ASP A 259 -9.26 -15.69 -8.69
N LYS A 260 -8.78 -15.87 -9.92
CA LYS A 260 -8.20 -17.14 -10.37
C LYS A 260 -6.74 -17.22 -9.95
N ASP A 261 -6.35 -18.35 -9.37
CA ASP A 261 -4.93 -18.69 -9.19
C ASP A 261 -4.26 -18.87 -10.57
N ILE A 262 -3.33 -17.98 -10.87
CA ILE A 262 -2.55 -17.94 -12.11
C ILE A 262 -1.06 -18.25 -11.87
N THR A 263 -0.70 -18.77 -10.70
CA THR A 263 0.70 -19.04 -10.32
C THR A 263 1.41 -19.93 -11.31
N ARG A 264 0.73 -20.97 -11.82
CA ARG A 264 1.30 -21.95 -12.75
C ARG A 264 1.43 -21.43 -14.19
N ASP A 265 0.55 -20.52 -14.57
CA ASP A 265 0.49 -19.95 -15.92
C ASP A 265 1.24 -18.60 -16.00
N ASN A 266 1.89 -18.19 -14.91
CA ASN A 266 2.56 -16.91 -14.80
C ASN A 266 3.79 -16.84 -15.72
N GLN A 267 3.61 -16.15 -16.84
CA GLN A 267 4.67 -15.75 -17.76
C GLN A 267 4.88 -14.22 -17.77
N TRP A 268 4.04 -13.49 -17.05
CA TRP A 268 3.94 -12.03 -17.10
C TRP A 268 4.80 -11.35 -16.03
N LEU A 269 5.04 -12.01 -14.90
CA LEU A 269 5.86 -11.52 -13.81
C LEU A 269 7.02 -12.49 -13.57
N PHE A 270 8.26 -11.99 -13.49
CA PHE A 270 9.36 -12.79 -12.96
C PHE A 270 9.42 -12.59 -11.46
N ILE A 271 9.05 -13.61 -10.69
CA ILE A 271 8.99 -13.57 -9.23
C ILE A 271 10.19 -14.33 -8.66
N PHE A 272 10.90 -13.70 -7.74
CA PHE A 272 12.04 -14.25 -7.03
C PHE A 272 11.79 -14.16 -5.52
N LEU A 273 11.95 -15.27 -4.81
CA LEU A 273 11.95 -15.30 -3.36
C LEU A 273 13.40 -15.10 -2.91
N ASN A 274 13.66 -13.99 -2.24
CA ASN A 274 14.97 -13.72 -1.65
C ASN A 274 14.90 -14.12 -0.18
N ASN A 275 15.46 -15.29 0.12
CA ASN A 275 15.61 -15.77 1.47
C ASN A 275 16.91 -15.18 2.02
N PRO A 276 16.88 -14.41 3.14
CA PRO A 276 18.12 -13.96 3.74
C PRO A 276 18.98 -15.17 4.07
N VAL A 277 20.27 -15.09 3.71
CA VAL A 277 21.25 -16.17 3.86
C VAL A 277 21.38 -16.53 5.35
N GLY A 278 20.63 -17.54 5.78
CA GLY A 278 20.68 -18.11 7.13
C GLY A 278 19.30 -18.55 7.63
N ASP A 279 19.01 -19.84 7.52
CA ASP A 279 17.87 -20.53 8.15
C ASP A 279 17.88 -20.25 9.66
N GLY A 280 17.16 -19.22 10.14
CA GLY A 280 17.12 -18.80 11.57
C GLY A 280 18.48 -18.58 12.27
N GLY A 281 19.61 -18.78 11.60
CA GLY A 281 20.87 -19.18 12.23
C GLY A 281 20.79 -20.55 12.95
N ALA A 282 21.90 -21.30 12.94
CA ALA A 282 22.08 -22.57 13.68
C ALA A 282 21.92 -22.49 15.22
N LYS A 283 21.46 -21.35 15.75
CA LYS A 283 21.27 -21.06 17.17
C LYS A 283 19.83 -20.72 17.56
N LEU A 284 18.97 -20.35 16.59
CA LEU A 284 17.53 -20.31 16.84
C LEU A 284 17.03 -21.71 16.54
N TYR A 285 17.04 -22.56 17.56
CA TYR A 285 16.21 -23.76 17.51
C TYR A 285 14.81 -23.31 17.14
N ASN A 286 14.15 -24.00 16.20
CA ASN A 286 12.76 -23.82 15.77
C ASN A 286 11.81 -23.68 16.98
N GLU A 287 11.82 -22.53 17.65
CA GLU A 287 11.11 -22.26 18.89
C GLU A 287 10.01 -21.22 18.65
N GLY A 288 10.02 -20.53 17.50
CA GLY A 288 9.04 -19.50 17.15
C GLY A 288 9.14 -18.29 18.06
N ARG A 289 10.37 -17.92 18.43
CA ARG A 289 10.69 -16.82 19.37
C ARG A 289 11.29 -15.61 18.67
N GLY A 290 11.84 -15.80 17.48
CA GLY A 290 12.38 -14.75 16.65
C GLY A 290 11.53 -14.52 15.41
N THR A 291 11.86 -13.43 14.71
CA THR A 291 11.33 -13.14 13.39
C THR A 291 12.48 -12.83 12.44
N ARG A 292 12.24 -13.02 11.15
CA ARG A 292 13.20 -12.75 10.08
C ARG A 292 12.50 -12.08 8.90
N ASP A 293 13.25 -11.25 8.21
CA ASP A 293 12.79 -10.62 6.98
C ASP A 293 12.72 -11.65 5.86
N PHE A 294 11.72 -11.54 5.00
CA PHE A 294 11.54 -12.36 3.82
C PHE A 294 11.06 -11.47 2.69
N GLU A 295 11.74 -11.52 1.55
CA GLU A 295 11.45 -10.59 0.46
C GLU A 295 10.96 -11.35 -0.77
N VAL A 296 9.83 -10.90 -1.29
CA VAL A 296 9.32 -11.32 -2.59
C VAL A 296 9.61 -10.20 -3.58
N HIS A 297 10.54 -10.48 -4.49
CA HIS A 297 10.88 -9.58 -5.56
C HIS A 297 10.10 -9.96 -6.82
N PHE A 298 9.60 -8.98 -7.56
CA PHE A 298 9.09 -9.26 -8.89
C PHE A 298 9.38 -8.17 -9.90
N THR A 299 9.54 -8.57 -11.15
CA THR A 299 9.78 -7.68 -12.30
C THR A 299 8.78 -7.99 -13.42
N LEU A 300 8.45 -6.98 -14.23
CA LEU A 300 7.49 -7.13 -15.31
C LEU A 300 8.15 -7.77 -16.54
N ASN A 301 7.54 -8.82 -17.09
CA ASN A 301 7.91 -9.32 -18.41
C ASN A 301 7.33 -8.41 -19.50
N LYS A 302 8.11 -7.41 -19.88
CA LYS A 302 7.74 -6.35 -20.84
C LYS A 302 7.17 -6.90 -22.17
N GLY A 303 7.60 -8.08 -22.59
CA GLY A 303 7.15 -8.69 -23.85
C GLY A 303 5.78 -9.36 -23.80
N GLN A 304 5.25 -9.65 -22.62
CA GLN A 304 4.01 -10.40 -22.44
C GLN A 304 2.98 -9.70 -21.54
N ILE A 305 3.37 -8.65 -20.81
CA ILE A 305 2.54 -8.03 -19.77
C ILE A 305 1.19 -7.50 -20.29
N THR A 306 1.10 -7.09 -21.56
CA THR A 306 -0.16 -6.61 -22.16
C THR A 306 -1.19 -7.72 -22.37
N ASP A 307 -0.75 -8.98 -22.40
CA ASP A 307 -1.60 -10.17 -22.53
C ASP A 307 -1.94 -10.78 -21.16
N ALA A 308 -1.54 -10.13 -20.06
CA ALA A 308 -1.84 -10.60 -18.73
C ALA A 308 -3.34 -10.48 -18.42
N PRO A 309 -3.95 -11.45 -17.72
CA PRO A 309 -5.37 -11.40 -17.37
C PRO A 309 -5.69 -10.25 -16.39
N PHE A 310 -4.67 -9.76 -15.67
CA PHE A 310 -4.75 -8.63 -14.75
C PHE A 310 -4.32 -7.29 -15.37
N PHE A 311 -4.09 -7.23 -16.69
CA PHE A 311 -3.77 -5.99 -17.40
C PHE A 311 -5.03 -5.33 -17.95
N THR A 312 -5.16 -4.02 -17.71
CA THR A 312 -6.22 -3.19 -18.29
C THR A 312 -5.59 -1.99 -19.00
N PRO A 313 -5.85 -1.74 -20.30
CA PRO A 313 -5.34 -0.55 -20.97
C PRO A 313 -5.93 0.71 -20.32
N ASN A 314 -5.08 1.70 -20.07
CA ASN A 314 -5.44 2.97 -19.41
C ASN A 314 -4.94 4.16 -20.23
N GLY A 315 -5.29 4.20 -21.50
CA GLY A 315 -4.79 5.17 -22.48
C GLY A 315 -4.06 4.50 -23.64
N LEU A 316 -3.38 5.31 -24.46
CA LEU A 316 -2.59 4.81 -25.60
C LEU A 316 -1.25 4.23 -25.16
N ASP A 317 -0.58 4.91 -24.25
CA ASP A 317 0.78 4.59 -23.81
C ASP A 317 0.82 4.17 -22.33
N ALA A 318 -0.32 3.80 -21.76
CA ALA A 318 -0.41 3.46 -20.35
C ALA A 318 -1.33 2.26 -20.10
N GLY A 319 -1.01 1.50 -19.07
CA GLY A 319 -1.79 0.34 -18.63
C GLY A 319 -1.83 0.24 -17.12
N ARG A 320 -2.86 -0.43 -16.61
CA ARG A 320 -3.07 -0.72 -15.20
C ARG A 320 -2.91 -2.21 -14.97
N LEU A 321 -2.12 -2.59 -13.97
CA LEU A 321 -2.02 -3.96 -13.48
C LEU A 321 -2.76 -4.07 -12.16
N SER A 322 -3.62 -5.09 -12.02
CA SER A 322 -4.44 -5.32 -10.83
C SER A 322 -4.44 -6.80 -10.45
N PHE A 323 -3.55 -7.21 -9.54
CA PHE A 323 -3.35 -8.62 -9.18
C PHE A 323 -3.09 -8.78 -7.68
N CYS A 324 -3.11 -9.99 -7.15
CA CYS A 324 -2.70 -10.27 -5.77
C CYS A 324 -1.51 -11.20 -5.70
N VAL A 325 -0.58 -10.89 -4.79
CA VAL A 325 0.51 -11.78 -4.39
C VAL A 325 0.19 -12.35 -3.02
N GLY A 326 -0.03 -13.65 -2.94
CA GLY A 326 -0.16 -14.41 -1.71
C GLY A 326 1.18 -15.01 -1.29
N LEU A 327 1.46 -14.99 0.00
CA LEU A 327 2.51 -15.77 0.64
C LEU A 327 1.83 -16.84 1.51
N SER A 328 2.04 -18.09 1.15
CA SER A 328 1.46 -19.27 1.80
C SER A 328 2.56 -20.03 2.53
N VAL A 329 2.28 -20.47 3.75
CA VAL A 329 3.14 -21.36 4.50
C VAL A 329 2.51 -22.73 4.55
N SER A 330 3.15 -23.66 3.87
CA SER A 330 2.80 -25.08 3.78
C SER A 330 3.81 -25.89 4.61
N TYR A 331 3.40 -26.48 5.72
CA TYR A 331 4.31 -27.38 6.44
C TYR A 331 4.22 -28.80 5.88
N ASN A 332 5.40 -29.36 5.60
CA ASN A 332 5.58 -30.79 5.49
C ASN A 332 6.22 -31.27 6.79
N LYS A 333 5.50 -32.10 7.55
CA LYS A 333 6.04 -32.87 8.68
C LYS A 333 6.46 -32.05 9.90
N VAL A 334 5.48 -31.61 10.69
CA VAL A 334 5.73 -31.42 12.13
C VAL A 334 5.64 -32.81 12.77
N ASP A 335 6.79 -33.51 12.88
CA ASP A 335 7.12 -34.81 13.54
C ASP A 335 6.15 -36.03 13.45
N TYR A 336 4.89 -35.86 13.07
CA TYR A 336 3.80 -36.84 13.07
C TYR A 336 2.75 -36.61 11.95
N TRP A 337 2.93 -35.58 11.11
CA TRP A 337 2.00 -35.25 10.01
C TRP A 337 2.56 -35.71 8.66
N GLU A 338 1.84 -36.62 7.98
CA GLU A 338 2.22 -37.13 6.65
C GLU A 338 1.72 -36.25 5.48
N TYR A 339 0.79 -35.33 5.74
CA TYR A 339 0.16 -34.48 4.72
C TYR A 339 0.68 -33.05 4.78
N THR A 340 0.88 -32.45 3.61
CA THR A 340 1.18 -31.03 3.49
C THR A 340 -0.11 -30.23 3.67
N GLU A 341 -0.19 -29.41 4.71
CA GLU A 341 -1.31 -28.48 4.89
C GLU A 341 -0.82 -27.03 4.94
N GLU A 342 -1.65 -26.12 4.44
CA GLU A 342 -1.44 -24.68 4.53
C GLU A 342 -1.88 -24.19 5.92
N VAL A 343 -0.95 -23.61 6.68
CA VAL A 343 -1.18 -23.21 8.08
C VAL A 343 -1.21 -21.70 8.27
N ASN A 344 -0.71 -20.93 7.30
CA ASN A 344 -0.86 -19.49 7.32
C ASN A 344 -0.75 -18.92 5.92
N PHE A 345 -1.39 -17.77 5.74
CA PHE A 345 -1.51 -17.13 4.45
C PHE A 345 -1.69 -15.61 4.60
N VAL A 346 -0.90 -14.87 3.83
CA VAL A 346 -1.00 -13.40 3.74
C VAL A 346 -1.04 -12.99 2.28
N GLU A 347 -2.02 -12.17 1.93
CA GLU A 347 -2.16 -11.64 0.58
C GLU A 347 -1.89 -10.15 0.53
N ARG A 348 -1.37 -9.71 -0.61
CA ARG A 348 -1.24 -8.31 -0.96
C ARG A 348 -1.88 -8.09 -2.33
N ALA A 349 -3.01 -7.38 -2.35
CA ALA A 349 -3.56 -6.84 -3.58
C ALA A 349 -2.65 -5.70 -4.04
N VAL A 350 -2.24 -5.73 -5.30
CA VAL A 350 -1.31 -4.83 -5.94
C VAL A 350 -2.03 -4.18 -7.12
N GLN A 351 -2.20 -2.87 -7.05
CA GLN A 351 -2.64 -2.07 -8.19
C GLN A 351 -1.56 -1.06 -8.58
N MET A 352 -1.19 -1.03 -9.85
CA MET A 352 -0.17 -0.10 -10.37
C MET A 352 -0.48 0.37 -11.78
N ASP A 353 -0.15 1.62 -12.07
CA ASP A 353 -0.19 2.20 -13.42
C ASP A 353 1.23 2.25 -14.02
N ILE A 354 1.37 1.70 -15.23
CA ILE A 354 2.62 1.58 -15.99
C ILE A 354 2.56 2.33 -17.32
N ASP A 355 3.67 2.90 -17.73
CA ASP A 355 3.91 3.48 -19.05
C ASP A 355 4.37 2.37 -19.99
N LEU A 356 3.68 2.17 -21.11
CA LEU A 356 4.00 1.11 -22.06
C LEU A 356 5.21 1.46 -22.93
N SER A 357 5.60 2.73 -23.00
CA SER A 357 6.72 3.18 -23.84
C SER A 357 8.08 2.85 -23.21
N ASP A 358 8.19 2.94 -21.88
CA ASP A 358 9.44 2.66 -21.16
C ASP A 358 9.29 1.64 -20.02
N PHE A 359 8.06 1.13 -19.79
CA PHE A 359 7.69 0.22 -18.71
C PHE A 359 8.00 0.78 -17.31
N ARG A 360 8.09 2.11 -17.20
CA ARG A 360 8.22 2.78 -15.91
C ARG A 360 6.85 3.08 -15.34
N ARG A 361 6.82 3.24 -14.03
CA ARG A 361 5.62 3.61 -13.28
C ARG A 361 5.20 5.05 -13.61
N ILE A 362 3.89 5.25 -13.81
CA ILE A 362 3.32 6.58 -14.12
C ILE A 362 2.98 7.35 -12.86
N ASP A 363 2.16 6.79 -11.94
CA ASP A 363 1.93 7.26 -10.57
C ASP A 363 0.60 6.72 -10.03
N ASP A 364 0.65 5.62 -9.26
CA ASP A 364 -0.17 5.33 -8.06
C ASP A 364 0.03 3.85 -7.75
N PHE A 365 0.43 3.55 -6.52
CA PHE A 365 0.68 2.18 -6.08
C PHE A 365 -0.12 1.94 -4.83
N ILE A 366 -1.08 1.05 -4.95
CA ILE A 366 -1.96 0.68 -3.86
C ILE A 366 -1.60 -0.76 -3.52
N ILE A 367 -1.11 -0.95 -2.30
CA ILE A 367 -1.05 -2.26 -1.67
C ILE A 367 -2.10 -2.32 -0.58
N ARG A 368 -2.98 -3.33 -0.69
CA ARG A 368 -3.85 -3.73 0.41
C ARG A 368 -3.39 -5.08 0.92
N THR A 369 -3.03 -5.13 2.20
CA THR A 369 -2.74 -6.40 2.87
C THR A 369 -4.04 -7.02 3.37
N ILE A 370 -4.23 -8.30 3.08
CA ILE A 370 -5.30 -9.13 3.63
C ILE A 370 -4.60 -10.25 4.39
N VAL A 371 -4.72 -10.23 5.73
CA VAL A 371 -4.17 -11.29 6.59
C VAL A 371 -5.32 -12.23 6.95
N ARG A 372 -5.14 -13.52 6.67
CA ARG A 372 -6.09 -14.56 7.08
C ARG A 372 -5.34 -15.64 7.84
N PRO A 373 -5.15 -15.46 9.15
CA PRO A 373 -4.57 -16.53 9.93
C PRO A 373 -5.54 -17.72 9.91
N LYS A 374 -5.05 -18.89 9.51
CA LYS A 374 -5.78 -20.15 9.68
C LYS A 374 -5.03 -21.03 10.66
N TYR A 375 -5.33 -20.85 11.94
CA TYR A 375 -4.74 -21.63 13.00
C TYR A 375 -5.53 -22.92 13.20
N TYR A 376 -4.91 -24.07 12.95
CA TYR A 376 -5.50 -25.35 13.34
C TYR A 376 -5.19 -25.61 14.80
N ARG A 377 -6.07 -25.13 15.69
CA ARG A 377 -5.98 -25.44 17.10
C ARG A 377 -6.29 -26.92 17.32
N ARG A 378 -5.32 -27.66 17.84
CA ARG A 378 -5.58 -29.00 18.39
C ARG A 378 -6.30 -28.86 19.73
N GLU A 379 -7.63 -28.93 19.73
CA GLU A 379 -8.32 -29.31 20.96
C GLU A 379 -8.04 -30.80 21.22
N LEU A 380 -7.16 -31.08 22.17
CA LEU A 380 -7.14 -32.39 22.80
C LEU A 380 -8.43 -32.52 23.61
N SER A 381 -9.53 -32.85 22.94
CA SER A 381 -10.73 -33.30 23.65
C SER A 381 -10.33 -34.59 24.36
N SER A 382 -10.10 -34.52 25.68
CA SER A 382 -9.91 -35.70 26.51
C SER A 382 -11.25 -36.43 26.69
N GLY A 383 -11.79 -36.92 25.59
CA GLY A 383 -12.99 -37.75 25.53
C GLY A 383 -12.57 -39.21 25.68
N SER A 384 -12.51 -39.71 26.93
CA SER A 384 -12.31 -41.13 27.17
C SER A 384 -13.59 -41.90 26.86
N ILE A 385 -13.70 -42.44 25.64
CA ILE A 385 -14.73 -43.42 25.32
C ILE A 385 -14.19 -44.80 25.72
N ALA A 386 -14.64 -45.30 26.86
CA ALA A 386 -14.37 -46.67 27.27
C ALA A 386 -15.15 -47.64 26.37
N LEU A 387 -14.49 -48.18 25.35
CA LEU A 387 -15.02 -49.33 24.61
C LEU A 387 -15.05 -50.54 25.55
N ARG A 388 -16.24 -51.09 25.74
CA ARG A 388 -16.51 -52.22 26.63
C ARG A 388 -15.69 -53.44 26.19
N GLY A 389 -14.54 -53.66 26.84
CA GLY A 389 -13.66 -54.80 26.60
C GLY A 389 -12.20 -54.46 26.22
N SER A 390 -11.86 -53.18 26.03
CA SER A 390 -10.45 -52.74 25.88
C SER A 390 -9.94 -52.16 27.20
N THR A 391 -8.80 -52.65 27.71
CA THR A 391 -8.08 -52.05 28.84
C THR A 391 -7.15 -50.91 28.42
N GLU A 392 -7.04 -50.64 27.12
CA GLU A 392 -6.25 -49.54 26.60
C GLU A 392 -7.18 -48.41 26.12
N PRO A 393 -6.98 -47.16 26.61
CA PRO A 393 -7.72 -46.01 26.12
C PRO A 393 -7.39 -45.80 24.65
N ILE A 394 -8.42 -45.74 23.80
CA ILE A 394 -8.28 -45.32 22.41
C ILE A 394 -8.61 -43.83 22.39
N ASP A 395 -7.58 -43.01 22.20
CA ASP A 395 -7.75 -41.57 21.99
C ASP A 395 -8.34 -41.34 20.60
N PHE A 396 -9.60 -40.91 20.53
CA PHE A 396 -10.19 -40.39 19.30
C PHE A 396 -9.82 -38.92 19.16
N LEU A 397 -9.22 -38.57 18.01
CA LEU A 397 -8.94 -37.19 17.62
C LEU A 397 -10.09 -36.71 16.75
N GLU A 398 -10.95 -35.86 17.31
CA GLU A 398 -11.95 -35.11 16.58
C GLU A 398 -11.43 -33.68 16.39
N TRP A 399 -11.41 -33.20 15.16
CA TRP A 399 -10.89 -31.87 14.80
C TRP A 399 -12.06 -30.93 14.56
N GLN A 400 -12.06 -29.76 15.22
CA GLN A 400 -12.99 -28.68 14.95
C GLN A 400 -12.27 -27.53 14.24
N GLU A 401 -12.90 -26.99 13.19
CA GLU A 401 -12.45 -25.80 12.47
C GLU A 401 -13.00 -24.57 13.19
N GLU A 402 -12.14 -23.79 13.86
CA GLU A 402 -12.50 -22.48 14.40
C GLU A 402 -12.10 -21.39 13.40
N GLU A 403 -13.08 -20.83 12.67
CA GLU A 403 -12.88 -19.57 11.94
C GLU A 403 -13.03 -18.40 12.93
N GLU A 404 -11.91 -17.86 13.45
CA GLU A 404 -11.92 -16.57 14.14
C GLU A 404 -12.19 -15.44 13.13
N THR A 405 -13.46 -15.08 12.97
CA THR A 405 -13.84 -13.91 12.17
C THR A 405 -13.66 -12.65 13.03
N GLN A 406 -12.55 -11.94 12.88
CA GLN A 406 -12.41 -10.59 13.46
C GLN A 406 -13.22 -9.59 12.62
N GLN A 407 -14.30 -9.04 13.21
CA GLN A 407 -15.16 -8.00 12.61
C GLN A 407 -14.55 -6.60 12.71
#